data_AF-A0A9P4UXT0-F1
#
_entry.id   AF-A0A9P4UXT0-F1
#
_cell.length_a   1.000
_cell.length_b   1.000
_cell.length_c   1.000
_cell.angle_alpha   90.00
_cell.angle_beta   90.00
_cell.angle_gamma   90.00
#
_symmetry.space_group_name_H-M   'P 1'
#
loop_
_entity.id
_entity.type
_entity.pdbx_description
1 polymer ?
#
loop_
_entity_poly.entity_id
_entity_poly.type
_entity_poly.pdbx_seq_one_letter_code
_entity_poly.pdbx_strand_id
1 'polypeptide(L)'
;MPSFSHLPAELRLCIAEVSSPRDCFNFALVNRATWELIKPIIKRHKTLAEKYSWLQTESSEHLVWTLLNDVLENPDVASYVRSIELNGSREVWHDPQVYYHTVLDQESLRPPPRDVERYVLAANRSPFLRTPLEPTMQSERMHNSEPMDLDQIIADGADGPIVALLLPMLENLQTLCYTMAGDCHWLLHILRQVVLAAHDQSRLSLPLPLPFQKLTRVSIACWSEDGGGDRWLHCILSLPALESFSANSLRGIDFSLTADDELRSMAPTSYNVSRLEFTHSDLDSSFLEWVIGRCKALKVFRYQNGAMHESFARYDPRALIAALISNCSQTLEELVLVDLEGSNRVSLSLRTRPTDN
;
A
#
# COMPACT_ATOMS: atom_id res chain seq x y z
N MET A 1 5.65 -39.69 18.17
CA MET A 1 6.29 -38.37 18.01
C MET A 1 6.74 -37.90 19.38
N PRO A 2 8.00 -37.45 19.55
CA PRO A 2 8.47 -36.93 20.84
C PRO A 2 7.64 -35.71 21.26
N SER A 3 7.19 -35.70 22.51
CA SER A 3 6.36 -34.62 23.06
C SER A 3 7.22 -33.45 23.51
N PHE A 4 6.81 -32.22 23.18
CA PHE A 4 7.44 -30.98 23.67
C PHE A 4 7.42 -30.84 25.20
N SER A 5 6.68 -31.70 25.92
CA SER A 5 6.66 -31.74 27.38
C SER A 5 8.00 -32.12 28.01
N HIS A 6 8.93 -32.70 27.26
CA HIS A 6 10.27 -33.06 27.75
C HIS A 6 11.28 -31.90 27.68
N LEU A 7 10.94 -30.78 27.03
CA LEU A 7 11.83 -29.63 26.98
C LEU A 7 11.86 -28.91 28.35
N PRO A 8 13.06 -28.52 28.82
CA PRO A 8 13.21 -27.59 29.95
C PRO A 8 12.32 -26.35 29.79
N ALA A 9 11.89 -25.78 30.91
CA ALA A 9 10.97 -24.63 30.91
C ALA A 9 11.57 -23.43 30.18
N GLU A 10 12.88 -23.23 30.33
CA GLU A 10 13.68 -22.19 29.71
C GLU A 10 13.61 -22.27 28.19
N LEU A 11 13.79 -23.47 27.62
CA LEU A 11 13.70 -23.65 26.16
C LEU A 11 12.30 -23.41 25.64
N ARG A 12 11.26 -23.79 26.41
CA ARG A 12 9.86 -23.52 26.01
C ARG A 12 9.54 -22.03 26.04
N LEU A 13 10.07 -21.30 27.02
CA LEU A 13 9.96 -19.84 27.07
C LEU A 13 10.68 -19.20 25.88
N CYS A 14 11.93 -19.58 25.61
CA CYS A 14 12.68 -19.05 24.46
C CYS A 14 11.96 -19.32 23.13
N ILE A 15 11.41 -20.52 22.91
CA ILE A 15 10.61 -20.83 21.71
C ILE A 15 9.40 -19.90 21.62
N ALA A 16 8.67 -19.71 22.72
CA ALA A 16 7.49 -18.85 22.74
C ALA A 16 7.84 -17.36 22.50
N GLU A 17 8.98 -16.89 23.00
CA GLU A 17 9.43 -15.50 22.84
C GLU A 17 9.78 -15.14 21.39
N VAL A 18 10.33 -16.09 20.62
CA VAL A 18 10.70 -15.87 19.20
C VAL A 18 9.61 -16.29 18.21
N SER A 19 8.51 -16.87 18.71
CA SER A 19 7.42 -17.35 17.87
C SER A 19 6.49 -16.22 17.45
N SER A 20 5.90 -16.34 16.26
CA SER A 20 4.79 -15.47 15.88
C SER A 20 3.64 -15.61 16.89
N PRO A 21 2.77 -14.59 17.07
CA PRO A 21 1.65 -14.69 18.00
C PRO A 21 0.82 -15.97 17.80
N ARG A 22 0.55 -16.33 16.54
CA ARG A 22 -0.22 -17.54 16.18
C ARG A 22 0.48 -18.81 16.62
N ASP A 23 1.78 -18.91 16.38
CA ASP A 23 2.57 -20.10 16.74
C ASP A 23 2.73 -20.21 18.25
N CYS A 24 2.89 -19.09 18.95
CA CYS A 24 2.92 -19.02 20.40
C CYS A 24 1.60 -19.54 21.02
N PHE A 25 0.44 -19.13 20.48
CA PHE A 25 -0.86 -19.69 20.90
C PHE A 25 -0.96 -21.19 20.62
N ASN A 26 -0.59 -21.66 19.43
CA ASN A 26 -0.61 -23.09 19.09
C ASN A 26 0.31 -23.90 20.02
N PHE A 27 1.48 -23.36 20.34
CA PHE A 27 2.44 -23.96 21.25
C PHE A 27 1.89 -24.05 22.68
N ALA A 28 1.16 -23.01 23.13
CA ALA A 28 0.50 -22.99 24.42
C ALA A 28 -0.56 -24.09 24.57
N LEU A 29 -1.26 -24.42 23.47
CA LEU A 29 -2.33 -25.42 23.46
C LEU A 29 -1.82 -26.88 23.53
N VAL A 30 -0.51 -27.12 23.38
CA VAL A 30 0.05 -28.47 23.42
C VAL A 30 -0.19 -29.16 24.77
N ASN A 31 -0.04 -28.44 25.90
CA ASN A 31 -0.40 -28.95 27.22
C ASN A 31 -0.58 -27.81 28.25
N ARG A 32 -1.30 -28.11 29.35
CA ARG A 32 -1.61 -27.14 30.41
C ARG A 32 -0.37 -26.54 31.10
N ALA A 33 0.69 -27.33 31.29
CA ALA A 33 1.91 -26.83 31.93
C ALA A 33 2.64 -25.81 31.05
N THR A 34 2.68 -26.04 29.74
CA THR A 34 3.19 -25.06 28.77
C THR A 34 2.32 -23.81 28.76
N TRP A 35 0.98 -23.94 28.73
CA TRP A 35 0.07 -22.79 28.81
C TRP A 35 0.38 -21.89 30.01
N GLU A 36 0.41 -22.43 31.23
CA GLU A 36 0.69 -21.62 32.43
C GLU A 36 2.09 -20.99 32.40
N LEU A 37 3.08 -21.71 31.86
CA LEU A 37 4.45 -21.22 31.71
C LEU A 37 4.52 -20.00 30.77
N ILE A 38 3.88 -20.06 29.61
CA ILE A 38 4.00 -19.01 28.57
C ILE A 38 2.86 -17.98 28.61
N LYS A 39 1.94 -18.10 29.56
CA LYS A 39 0.81 -17.18 29.77
C LYS A 39 1.21 -15.69 29.79
N PRO A 40 2.35 -15.27 30.41
CA PRO A 40 2.78 -13.88 30.36
C PRO A 40 3.12 -13.41 28.94
N ILE A 41 3.76 -14.26 28.14
CA ILE A 41 4.13 -14.00 26.74
C ILE A 41 2.86 -13.87 25.89
N ILE A 42 1.90 -14.78 26.06
CA ILE A 42 0.59 -14.72 25.41
C ILE A 42 -0.13 -13.41 25.75
N LYS A 43 -0.12 -13.01 27.03
CA LYS A 43 -0.71 -11.74 27.46
C LYS A 43 -0.05 -10.55 26.76
N ARG A 44 1.28 -10.55 26.62
CA ARG A 44 2.02 -9.53 25.87
C ARG A 44 1.62 -9.51 24.39
N HIS A 45 1.61 -10.65 23.70
CA HIS A 45 1.17 -10.73 22.30
C HIS A 45 -0.26 -10.20 22.12
N LYS A 46 -1.17 -10.54 23.05
CA LYS A 46 -2.55 -10.05 23.04
C LYS A 46 -2.59 -8.52 23.15
N THR A 47 -1.89 -7.94 24.11
CA THR A 47 -1.82 -6.47 24.28
C THR A 47 -1.25 -5.77 23.05
N LEU A 48 -0.20 -6.33 22.44
CA LEU A 48 0.38 -5.78 21.20
C LEU A 48 -0.59 -5.89 20.02
N ALA A 49 -1.27 -7.03 19.86
CA ALA A 49 -2.27 -7.20 18.81
C ALA A 49 -3.47 -6.26 18.98
N GLU A 50 -3.95 -6.08 20.21
CA GLU A 50 -5.02 -5.11 20.51
C GLU A 50 -4.60 -3.68 20.19
N LYS A 51 -3.34 -3.31 20.46
CA LYS A 51 -2.80 -1.97 20.18
C LYS A 51 -2.55 -1.71 18.69
N TYR A 52 -2.00 -2.68 17.96
CA TYR A 52 -1.42 -2.44 16.63
C TYR A 52 -2.16 -3.10 15.46
N SER A 53 -3.13 -4.01 15.70
CA SER A 53 -3.75 -4.77 14.61
C SER A 53 -4.48 -3.92 13.57
N TRP A 54 -5.12 -2.85 14.01
CA TRP A 54 -5.81 -1.89 13.16
C TRP A 54 -5.45 -0.48 13.63
N LEU A 55 -4.81 0.27 12.75
CA LEU A 55 -4.33 1.62 13.01
C LEU A 55 -5.00 2.58 12.03
N GLN A 56 -5.48 3.71 12.52
CA GLN A 56 -6.07 4.76 11.70
C GLN A 56 -5.46 6.09 12.12
N THR A 57 -4.95 6.86 11.17
CA THR A 57 -4.50 8.23 11.46
C THR A 57 -5.72 9.10 11.71
N GLU A 58 -5.81 9.68 12.89
CA GLU A 58 -6.73 10.76 13.18
C GLU A 58 -6.01 12.11 12.99
N SER A 59 -6.77 13.20 12.81
CA SER A 59 -6.18 14.54 12.80
C SER A 59 -5.45 14.79 14.12
N SER A 60 -4.27 15.42 14.09
CA SER A 60 -3.43 15.77 15.25
C SER A 60 -2.60 14.67 15.92
N GLU A 61 -2.51 13.49 15.31
CA GLU A 61 -1.60 12.45 15.78
C GLU A 61 -0.44 12.21 14.80
N HIS A 62 0.79 12.29 15.32
CA HIS A 62 2.02 11.89 14.65
C HIS A 62 2.13 10.35 14.51
N LEU A 63 1.01 9.65 14.26
CA LEU A 63 0.90 8.19 14.31
C LEU A 63 1.94 7.50 13.44
N VAL A 64 2.23 8.03 12.24
CA VAL A 64 3.20 7.43 11.31
C VAL A 64 4.62 7.48 11.90
N TRP A 65 5.03 8.61 12.48
CA TRP A 65 6.32 8.74 13.15
C TRP A 65 6.38 7.90 14.43
N THR A 66 5.33 7.93 15.27
CA THR A 66 5.26 7.12 16.49
C THR A 66 5.34 5.63 16.17
N LEU A 67 4.60 5.17 15.16
CA LEU A 67 4.65 3.77 14.74
C LEU A 67 6.02 3.39 14.17
N LEU A 68 6.64 4.26 13.36
CA LEU A 68 7.99 4.02 12.87
C LEU A 68 8.99 3.94 14.03
N ASN A 69 8.91 4.83 15.01
CA ASN A 69 9.72 4.77 16.22
C ASN A 69 9.52 3.44 16.97
N ASP A 70 8.27 3.06 17.24
CA ASP A 70 7.94 1.79 17.90
C ASP A 70 8.53 0.57 17.15
N VAL A 71 8.43 0.56 15.81
CA VAL A 71 8.98 -0.49 14.95
C VAL A 71 10.51 -0.49 14.94
N LEU A 72 11.14 0.69 14.92
CA LEU A 72 12.60 0.79 14.96
C LEU A 72 13.18 0.45 16.34
N GLU A 73 12.42 0.64 17.43
CA GLU A 73 12.83 0.24 18.79
C GLU A 73 12.57 -1.25 19.05
N ASN A 74 11.44 -1.75 18.56
CA ASN A 74 11.02 -3.13 18.71
C ASN A 74 10.45 -3.65 17.38
N PRO A 75 11.30 -4.27 16.53
CA PRO A 75 10.89 -4.78 15.22
C PRO A 75 9.70 -5.75 15.26
N ASP A 76 9.49 -6.44 16.37
CA ASP A 76 8.33 -7.33 16.54
C ASP A 76 7.00 -6.59 16.38
N VAL A 77 6.94 -5.28 16.69
CA VAL A 77 5.73 -4.46 16.53
C VAL A 77 5.18 -4.54 15.10
N ALA A 78 6.06 -4.56 14.09
CA ALA A 78 5.65 -4.64 12.69
C ALA A 78 4.86 -5.92 12.36
N SER A 79 5.12 -7.01 13.10
CA SER A 79 4.40 -8.28 12.93
C SER A 79 2.93 -8.23 13.39
N TYR A 80 2.55 -7.24 14.21
CA TYR A 80 1.18 -7.10 14.72
C TYR A 80 0.30 -6.23 13.83
N VAL A 81 0.88 -5.38 12.98
CA VAL A 81 0.10 -4.48 12.13
C VAL A 81 -0.53 -5.26 10.98
N ARG A 82 -1.88 -5.31 10.95
CA ARG A 82 -2.66 -6.02 9.92
C ARG A 82 -3.39 -5.07 8.99
N SER A 83 -3.81 -3.92 9.50
CA SER A 83 -4.52 -2.91 8.74
C SER A 83 -4.05 -1.54 9.15
N ILE A 84 -3.81 -0.69 8.15
CA ILE A 84 -3.49 0.73 8.37
C ILE A 84 -4.34 1.60 7.46
N GLU A 85 -4.90 2.66 8.04
CA GLU A 85 -5.61 3.71 7.33
C GLU A 85 -4.88 5.04 7.52
N LEU A 86 -4.32 5.56 6.44
CA LEU A 86 -3.66 6.85 6.35
C LEU A 86 -4.63 7.83 5.67
N ASN A 87 -5.37 8.58 6.49
CA ASN A 87 -6.34 9.57 6.05
C ASN A 87 -5.66 10.80 5.42
N GLY A 88 -6.40 11.57 4.62
CA GLY A 88 -5.93 12.80 4.00
C GLY A 88 -5.85 13.98 4.97
N SER A 89 -6.56 13.89 6.10
CA SER A 89 -6.49 14.86 7.20
C SER A 89 -5.37 14.60 8.21
N ARG A 90 -4.50 13.61 7.95
CA ARG A 90 -3.34 13.34 8.80
C ARG A 90 -2.31 14.47 8.70
N GLU A 91 -1.43 14.55 9.67
CA GLU A 91 -0.28 15.44 9.60
C GLU A 91 0.70 14.93 8.53
N VAL A 92 0.88 15.73 7.48
CA VAL A 92 1.81 15.45 6.37
C VAL A 92 3.20 16.04 6.61
N TRP A 93 3.33 16.86 7.65
CA TRP A 93 4.58 17.38 8.20
C TRP A 93 4.57 17.20 9.71
N HIS A 94 5.75 17.08 10.30
CA HIS A 94 5.92 17.05 11.75
C HIS A 94 5.49 18.36 12.42
N ASP A 95 5.52 19.48 11.70
CA ASP A 95 4.84 20.69 12.14
C ASP A 95 3.38 20.68 11.66
N PRO A 96 2.38 20.64 12.57
CA PRO A 96 0.98 20.64 12.19
C PRO A 96 0.52 21.93 11.50
N GLN A 97 1.27 23.03 11.60
CA GLN A 97 0.96 24.29 10.92
C GLN A 97 1.46 24.32 9.47
N VAL A 98 2.30 23.36 9.09
CA VAL A 98 2.90 23.30 7.75
C VAL A 98 2.10 22.35 6.88
N TYR A 99 1.65 22.86 5.73
CA TYR A 99 0.93 22.07 4.72
C TYR A 99 1.79 21.79 3.48
N TYR A 100 2.76 22.66 3.20
CA TYR A 100 3.65 22.58 2.04
C TYR A 100 5.08 22.96 2.42
N HIS A 101 6.06 22.36 1.74
CA HIS A 101 7.48 22.61 2.01
C HIS A 101 7.88 24.08 1.90
N THR A 102 7.22 24.87 1.03
CA THR A 102 7.50 26.31 0.84
C THR A 102 7.14 27.17 2.04
N VAL A 103 6.35 26.63 2.99
CA VAL A 103 5.92 27.32 4.21
C VAL A 103 6.85 27.00 5.38
N LEU A 104 7.79 26.05 5.21
CA LEU A 104 8.78 25.74 6.23
C LEU A 104 9.71 26.94 6.46
N ASP A 105 9.90 27.27 7.72
CA ASP A 105 10.84 28.28 8.18
C ASP A 105 11.75 27.73 9.29
N GLN A 106 12.47 28.64 9.95
CA GLN A 106 13.38 28.29 11.05
C GLN A 106 12.65 28.02 12.37
N GLU A 107 11.41 28.48 12.52
CA GLU A 107 10.60 28.30 13.74
C GLU A 107 9.75 27.02 13.67
N SER A 108 9.58 26.45 12.48
CA SER A 108 8.82 25.24 12.22
C SER A 108 9.31 24.05 13.05
N LEU A 109 8.38 23.32 13.66
CA LEU A 109 8.65 22.14 14.47
C LEU A 109 9.24 21.02 13.62
N ARG A 110 10.40 20.51 14.02
CA ARG A 110 11.07 19.37 13.37
C ARG A 110 11.04 18.13 14.26
N PRO A 111 11.18 16.92 13.68
CA PRO A 111 11.39 15.72 14.49
C PRO A 111 12.65 15.86 15.36
N PRO A 112 12.70 15.22 16.54
CA PRO A 112 13.90 15.23 17.37
C PRO A 112 15.13 14.75 16.57
N PRO A 113 16.31 15.39 16.72
CA PRO A 113 17.50 15.03 15.93
C PRO A 113 17.88 13.54 16.02
N ARG A 114 17.71 12.94 17.21
CA ARG A 114 17.93 11.51 17.43
C ARG A 114 17.00 10.62 16.58
N ASP A 115 15.76 11.05 16.36
CA ASP A 115 14.80 10.31 15.56
C ASP A 115 15.13 10.48 14.07
N VAL A 116 15.49 11.70 13.64
CA VAL A 116 15.99 11.96 12.27
C VAL A 116 17.18 11.06 11.93
N GLU A 117 18.19 10.98 12.80
CA GLU A 117 19.35 10.10 12.59
C GLU A 117 18.94 8.63 12.41
N ARG A 118 17.95 8.15 13.19
CA ARG A 118 17.43 6.78 13.08
C ARG A 118 16.68 6.57 11.77
N TYR A 119 15.86 7.54 11.36
CA TYR A 119 15.10 7.49 10.11
C TYR A 119 16.03 7.48 8.90
N VAL A 120 17.02 8.38 8.86
CA VAL A 120 18.05 8.44 7.81
C VAL A 120 18.84 7.14 7.75
N LEU A 121 19.26 6.59 8.90
CA LEU A 121 19.96 5.31 8.94
C LEU A 121 19.09 4.17 8.41
N ALA A 122 17.80 4.15 8.74
CA ALA A 122 16.87 3.13 8.27
C ALA A 122 16.59 3.27 6.76
N ALA A 123 16.41 4.49 6.25
CA ALA A 123 16.27 4.79 4.83
C ALA A 123 17.50 4.34 4.03
N ASN A 124 18.71 4.64 4.53
CA ASN A 124 19.98 4.22 3.94
C ASN A 124 20.23 2.71 3.99
N ARG A 125 19.49 1.96 4.83
CA ARG A 125 19.52 0.49 4.86
C ARG A 125 18.47 -0.13 3.94
N SER A 126 17.42 0.61 3.58
CA SER A 126 16.37 0.11 2.69
C SER A 126 16.92 -0.03 1.27
N PRO A 127 16.90 -1.24 0.67
CA PRO A 127 17.34 -1.42 -0.72
C PRO A 127 16.43 -0.68 -1.71
N PHE A 128 15.23 -0.31 -1.30
CA PHE A 128 14.23 0.32 -2.17
C PHE A 128 14.26 1.85 -2.12
N LEU A 129 14.75 2.47 -1.03
CA LEU A 129 14.85 3.94 -0.93
C LEU A 129 16.21 4.50 -1.39
N ARG A 130 17.24 3.65 -1.47
CA ARG A 130 18.58 4.06 -1.94
C ARG A 130 18.64 4.31 -3.44
N THR A 131 17.67 3.78 -4.19
CA THR A 131 17.58 4.05 -5.63
C THR A 131 17.17 5.50 -5.83
N PRO A 132 17.86 6.27 -6.69
CA PRO A 132 17.45 7.63 -6.98
C PRO A 132 15.99 7.70 -7.45
N LEU A 133 15.27 8.75 -7.06
CA LEU A 133 13.94 9.03 -7.62
C LEU A 133 14.05 9.16 -9.14
N GLU A 134 13.05 8.66 -9.86
CA GLU A 134 13.01 8.79 -11.31
C GLU A 134 12.97 10.26 -11.75
N PRO A 135 13.65 10.66 -12.85
CA PRO A 135 13.64 12.03 -13.34
C PRO A 135 12.23 12.59 -13.59
N THR A 136 11.27 11.73 -13.92
CA THR A 136 9.88 12.10 -14.17
C THR A 136 9.17 12.51 -12.88
N MET A 137 9.33 11.73 -11.81
CA MET A 137 8.89 12.10 -10.46
C MET A 137 9.59 13.37 -9.94
N GLN A 138 10.85 13.58 -10.34
CA GLN A 138 11.58 14.81 -10.02
C GLN A 138 11.00 16.02 -10.78
N SER A 139 10.72 15.87 -12.08
CA SER A 139 10.21 16.95 -12.93
C SER A 139 8.80 17.44 -12.55
N GLU A 140 7.95 16.55 -12.06
CA GLU A 140 6.59 16.86 -11.59
C GLU A 140 6.60 17.77 -10.35
N ARG A 141 7.73 17.84 -9.63
CA ARG A 141 7.90 18.65 -8.42
C ARG A 141 8.81 19.84 -8.63
N MET A 142 9.72 19.75 -9.59
CA MET A 142 10.73 20.77 -9.84
C MET A 142 10.24 21.82 -10.84
N HIS A 143 9.38 22.72 -10.37
CA HIS A 143 9.38 24.05 -10.98
C HIS A 143 10.67 24.84 -10.66
N ASN A 144 11.48 24.42 -9.67
CA ASN A 144 12.74 25.06 -9.28
C ASN A 144 13.89 24.06 -8.93
N SER A 145 14.38 23.34 -9.95
CA SER A 145 15.80 23.00 -10.25
C SER A 145 16.79 22.31 -9.27
N GLU A 146 16.48 21.92 -8.03
CA GLU A 146 17.43 21.12 -7.22
C GLU A 146 16.92 19.71 -6.86
N PRO A 147 17.75 18.65 -7.05
CA PRO A 147 17.40 17.30 -6.61
C PRO A 147 17.15 17.28 -5.10
N MET A 148 15.99 16.76 -4.69
CA MET A 148 15.66 16.69 -3.28
C MET A 148 16.55 15.66 -2.60
N ASP A 149 17.28 16.11 -1.58
CA ASP A 149 18.01 15.24 -0.67
C ASP A 149 17.02 14.57 0.29
N LEU A 150 16.93 13.24 0.24
CA LEU A 150 16.06 12.44 1.10
C LEU A 150 16.34 12.71 2.59
N ASP A 151 17.62 12.88 2.95
CA ASP A 151 18.01 13.11 4.33
C ASP A 151 17.49 14.47 4.82
N GLN A 152 17.55 15.50 3.96
CA GLN A 152 17.00 16.81 4.24
C GLN A 152 15.47 16.76 4.37
N ILE A 153 14.76 16.03 3.51
CA ILE A 153 13.28 15.92 3.60
C ILE A 153 12.85 15.22 4.89
N ILE A 154 13.58 14.19 5.31
CA ILE A 154 13.35 13.49 6.58
C ILE A 154 13.62 14.44 7.75
N ALA A 155 14.75 15.16 7.73
CA ALA A 155 15.07 16.17 8.72
C ALA A 155 14.04 17.29 8.75
N ASP A 156 13.45 17.59 7.58
CA ASP A 156 12.45 18.60 7.45
C ASP A 156 11.11 18.20 8.07
N GLY A 157 10.90 16.91 8.30
CA GLY A 157 9.74 16.35 8.94
C GLY A 157 8.62 15.98 7.99
N ALA A 158 8.87 15.77 6.70
CA ALA A 158 7.81 15.32 5.78
C ALA A 158 7.38 13.87 6.09
N ASP A 159 6.09 13.56 5.98
CA ASP A 159 5.56 12.21 6.23
C ASP A 159 5.86 11.23 5.08
N GLY A 160 5.96 11.72 3.85
CA GLY A 160 6.13 10.90 2.65
C GLY A 160 7.24 9.85 2.76
N PRO A 161 8.50 10.25 3.03
CA PRO A 161 9.60 9.32 3.28
C PRO A 161 9.36 8.37 4.46
N ILE A 162 8.68 8.84 5.50
CA ILE A 162 8.40 8.07 6.72
C ILE A 162 7.39 6.96 6.41
N VAL A 163 6.33 7.26 5.65
CA VAL A 163 5.38 6.27 5.14
C VAL A 163 6.08 5.26 4.23
N ALA A 164 6.94 5.75 3.33
CA ALA A 164 7.69 4.93 2.39
C ALA A 164 8.72 4.00 3.07
N LEU A 165 9.25 4.41 4.22
CA LEU A 165 10.11 3.58 5.07
C LEU A 165 9.31 2.57 5.91
N LEU A 166 8.21 3.04 6.53
CA LEU A 166 7.40 2.27 7.46
C LEU A 166 6.67 1.11 6.78
N LEU A 167 5.90 1.38 5.71
CA LEU A 167 4.99 0.39 5.13
C LEU A 167 5.69 -0.90 4.68
N PRO A 168 6.89 -0.86 4.05
CA PRO A 168 7.64 -2.07 3.71
C PRO A 168 8.07 -2.93 4.91
N MET A 169 8.23 -2.33 6.09
CA MET A 169 8.62 -3.04 7.30
C MET A 169 7.46 -3.85 7.89
N LEU A 170 6.21 -3.52 7.55
CA LEU A 170 4.99 -4.16 8.07
C LEU A 170 4.73 -5.51 7.38
N GLU A 171 5.53 -6.52 7.74
CA GLU A 171 5.55 -7.88 7.17
C GLU A 171 4.21 -8.63 7.19
N ASN A 172 3.24 -8.12 7.96
CA ASN A 172 1.97 -8.74 8.25
C ASN A 172 0.76 -7.89 7.80
N LEU A 173 1.03 -6.77 7.13
CA LEU A 173 0.02 -5.86 6.59
C LEU A 173 -0.82 -6.56 5.52
N GLN A 174 -2.13 -6.55 5.74
CA GLN A 174 -3.15 -7.14 4.87
C GLN A 174 -4.05 -6.10 4.22
N THR A 175 -4.23 -4.95 4.86
CA THR A 175 -5.13 -3.90 4.37
C THR A 175 -4.47 -2.54 4.50
N LEU A 176 -4.42 -1.82 3.38
CA LEU A 176 -3.93 -0.45 3.31
C LEU A 176 -5.03 0.44 2.76
N CYS A 177 -5.49 1.39 3.55
CA CYS A 177 -6.32 2.50 3.09
C CYS A 177 -5.45 3.76 3.06
N TYR A 178 -5.19 4.31 1.88
CA TYR A 178 -4.28 5.44 1.70
C TYR A 178 -4.98 6.59 0.98
N THR A 179 -5.21 7.68 1.69
CA THR A 179 -5.63 8.94 1.07
C THR A 179 -4.38 9.76 0.77
N MET A 180 -4.16 10.02 -0.51
CA MET A 180 -3.02 10.81 -1.00
C MET A 180 -3.10 12.21 -0.40
N ALA A 181 -2.08 12.54 0.38
CA ALA A 181 -1.85 13.85 0.97
C ALA A 181 -0.34 14.03 1.13
N GLY A 182 0.12 15.27 1.07
CA GLY A 182 1.54 15.58 1.18
C GLY A 182 2.37 14.98 0.03
N ASP A 183 3.55 14.47 0.35
CA ASP A 183 4.47 13.89 -0.62
C ASP A 183 4.24 12.38 -0.83
N CYS A 184 3.27 12.05 -1.67
CA CYS A 184 2.96 10.66 -1.98
C CYS A 184 3.96 9.98 -2.94
N HIS A 185 4.91 10.72 -3.54
CA HIS A 185 5.82 10.19 -4.57
C HIS A 185 6.79 9.15 -3.99
N TRP A 186 7.18 9.29 -2.73
CA TRP A 186 8.03 8.30 -2.06
C TRP A 186 7.37 6.94 -1.94
N LEU A 187 6.07 6.90 -1.62
CA LEU A 187 5.35 5.63 -1.56
C LEU A 187 5.20 5.02 -2.96
N LEU A 188 4.88 5.82 -3.98
CA LEU A 188 4.83 5.35 -5.37
C LEU A 188 6.20 4.82 -5.82
N HIS A 189 7.28 5.52 -5.49
CA HIS A 189 8.65 5.09 -5.77
C HIS A 189 8.93 3.73 -5.16
N ILE A 190 8.59 3.53 -3.88
CA ILE A 190 8.80 2.24 -3.21
C ILE A 190 7.98 1.13 -3.84
N LEU A 191 6.70 1.36 -4.14
CA LEU A 191 5.86 0.39 -4.83
C LEU A 191 6.49 -0.03 -6.17
N ARG A 192 6.98 0.95 -6.95
CA ARG A 192 7.69 0.69 -8.21
C ARG A 192 8.94 -0.17 -7.98
N GLN A 193 9.80 0.18 -7.03
CA GLN A 193 11.02 -0.58 -6.74
C GLN A 193 10.71 -2.01 -6.31
N VAL A 194 9.65 -2.22 -5.52
CA VAL A 194 9.19 -3.57 -5.13
C VAL A 194 8.73 -4.37 -6.35
N VAL A 195 7.97 -3.76 -7.26
CA VAL A 195 7.52 -4.42 -8.50
C VAL A 195 8.71 -4.77 -9.40
N LEU A 196 9.66 -3.85 -9.59
CA LEU A 196 10.88 -4.12 -10.36
C LEU A 196 11.69 -5.27 -9.76
N ALA A 197 11.88 -5.27 -8.44
CA ALA A 197 12.58 -6.34 -7.74
C ALA A 197 11.84 -7.69 -7.78
N ALA A 198 10.50 -7.68 -7.83
CA ALA A 198 9.70 -8.89 -7.98
C ALA A 198 9.91 -9.57 -9.34
N HIS A 199 10.11 -8.78 -10.39
CA HIS A 199 10.37 -9.29 -11.73
C HIS A 199 11.85 -9.62 -11.98
N ASP A 200 12.75 -8.85 -11.38
CA ASP A 200 14.19 -9.01 -11.53
C ASP A 200 14.88 -8.93 -10.17
N GLN A 201 14.96 -10.10 -9.51
CA GLN A 201 15.62 -10.22 -8.21
C GLN A 201 17.11 -9.88 -8.25
N SER A 202 17.75 -9.86 -9.43
CA SER A 202 19.17 -9.49 -9.55
C SER A 202 19.44 -8.03 -9.22
N ARG A 203 18.39 -7.19 -9.21
CA ARG A 203 18.45 -5.79 -8.76
C ARG A 203 18.65 -5.65 -7.25
N LEU A 204 18.30 -6.68 -6.49
CA LEU A 204 18.54 -6.69 -5.06
C LEU A 204 19.96 -7.19 -4.80
N SER A 205 20.73 -6.42 -4.03
CA SER A 205 22.07 -6.83 -3.60
C SER A 205 22.05 -8.07 -2.70
N LEU A 206 20.89 -8.39 -2.10
CA LEU A 206 20.68 -9.53 -1.21
C LEU A 206 19.29 -10.14 -1.45
N PRO A 207 19.14 -11.49 -1.34
CA PRO A 207 17.84 -12.14 -1.39
C PRO A 207 17.04 -11.78 -0.13
N LEU A 208 16.29 -10.70 -0.22
CA LEU A 208 15.42 -10.21 0.83
C LEU A 208 13.97 -10.60 0.52
N PRO A 209 13.18 -10.96 1.55
CA PRO A 209 11.73 -11.09 1.34
C PRO A 209 11.21 -9.75 0.82
N LEU A 210 10.50 -9.81 -0.30
CA LEU A 210 9.88 -8.61 -0.86
C LEU A 210 8.84 -8.07 0.13
N PRO A 211 8.65 -6.76 0.23
CA PRO A 211 7.54 -6.16 0.96
C PRO A 211 6.18 -6.63 0.43
N PHE A 212 5.13 -6.38 1.22
CA PHE A 212 3.72 -6.50 0.82
C PHE A 212 3.25 -7.91 0.40
N GLN A 213 3.96 -8.97 0.78
CA GLN A 213 3.59 -10.37 0.44
C GLN A 213 2.26 -10.84 1.05
N LYS A 214 1.69 -10.08 2.00
CA LYS A 214 0.42 -10.39 2.64
C LYS A 214 -0.64 -9.31 2.39
N LEU A 215 -0.32 -8.28 1.61
CA LEU A 215 -1.22 -7.16 1.35
C LEU A 215 -2.28 -7.57 0.32
N THR A 216 -3.46 -7.93 0.82
CA THR A 216 -4.56 -8.44 -0.02
C THR A 216 -5.56 -7.37 -0.42
N ARG A 217 -5.65 -6.28 0.35
CA ARG A 217 -6.62 -5.20 0.11
C ARG A 217 -5.94 -3.84 0.11
N VAL A 218 -6.14 -3.08 -0.95
CA VAL A 218 -5.65 -1.70 -1.06
C VAL A 218 -6.80 -0.80 -1.47
N SER A 219 -6.99 0.30 -0.74
CA SER A 219 -7.90 1.37 -1.10
C SER A 219 -7.12 2.67 -1.21
N ILE A 220 -7.25 3.39 -2.33
CA ILE A 220 -6.63 4.70 -2.51
C ILE A 220 -7.68 5.78 -2.72
N ALA A 221 -7.47 6.96 -2.15
CA ALA A 221 -8.21 8.16 -2.50
C ALA A 221 -7.26 9.26 -2.94
N CYS A 222 -7.55 9.93 -4.06
CA CYS A 222 -6.75 11.03 -4.58
C CYS A 222 -7.63 12.25 -4.79
N TRP A 223 -7.25 13.40 -4.23
CA TRP A 223 -8.01 14.65 -4.39
C TRP A 223 -7.23 15.72 -5.17
N SER A 224 -5.97 15.45 -5.52
CA SER A 224 -5.11 16.36 -6.26
C SER A 224 -5.29 16.19 -7.77
N GLU A 225 -5.11 17.27 -8.52
CA GLU A 225 -5.15 17.24 -9.98
C GLU A 225 -3.97 16.48 -10.59
N ASP A 226 -2.83 16.44 -9.90
CA ASP A 226 -1.55 15.89 -10.38
C ASP A 226 -1.44 14.36 -10.28
N GLY A 227 -2.57 13.66 -10.23
CA GLY A 227 -2.61 12.24 -9.92
C GLY A 227 -2.12 11.37 -11.09
N GLY A 228 -0.87 10.90 -11.03
CA GLY A 228 -0.34 9.78 -11.84
C GLY A 228 -1.00 8.43 -11.50
N GLY A 229 -2.34 8.37 -11.57
CA GLY A 229 -3.13 7.27 -11.08
C GLY A 229 -2.92 5.97 -11.86
N ASP A 230 -2.48 6.06 -13.11
CA ASP A 230 -2.06 4.92 -13.93
C ASP A 230 -0.84 4.21 -13.33
N ARG A 231 0.17 4.97 -12.89
CA ARG A 231 1.38 4.46 -12.23
C ARG A 231 1.04 3.80 -10.90
N TRP A 232 0.22 4.46 -10.09
CA TRP A 232 -0.29 3.91 -8.84
C TRP A 232 -1.02 2.59 -9.05
N LEU A 233 -1.98 2.58 -9.97
CA LEU A 233 -2.76 1.40 -10.29
C LEU A 233 -1.87 0.26 -10.77
N HIS A 234 -0.97 0.53 -11.71
CA HIS A 234 -0.08 -0.50 -12.22
C HIS A 234 0.81 -1.10 -11.14
N CYS A 235 1.45 -0.28 -10.30
CA CYS A 235 2.35 -0.77 -9.26
C CYS A 235 1.59 -1.59 -8.21
N ILE A 236 0.39 -1.15 -7.81
CA ILE A 236 -0.40 -1.84 -6.79
C ILE A 236 -0.97 -3.14 -7.33
N LEU A 237 -1.57 -3.15 -8.51
CA LEU A 237 -2.13 -4.38 -9.10
C LEU A 237 -1.07 -5.45 -9.37
N SER A 238 0.20 -5.04 -9.50
CA SER A 238 1.34 -5.94 -9.68
C SER A 238 1.83 -6.57 -8.36
N LEU A 239 1.25 -6.22 -7.21
CA LEU A 239 1.58 -6.86 -5.94
C LEU A 239 1.06 -8.30 -5.91
N PRO A 240 1.88 -9.28 -5.48
CA PRO A 240 1.61 -10.71 -5.72
C PRO A 240 0.39 -11.25 -4.97
N ALA A 241 0.12 -10.71 -3.79
CA ALA A 241 -0.96 -11.14 -2.90
C ALA A 241 -2.24 -10.31 -3.02
N LEU A 242 -2.28 -9.31 -3.92
CA LEU A 242 -3.41 -8.41 -3.98
C LEU A 242 -4.65 -9.10 -4.55
N GLU A 243 -5.74 -9.07 -3.79
CA GLU A 243 -7.03 -9.69 -4.15
C GLU A 243 -8.10 -8.65 -4.47
N SER A 244 -8.04 -7.48 -3.83
CA SER A 244 -9.03 -6.41 -3.95
C SER A 244 -8.36 -5.05 -4.01
N PHE A 245 -8.75 -4.26 -4.99
CA PHE A 245 -8.34 -2.87 -5.13
C PHE A 245 -9.56 -1.96 -5.25
N SER A 246 -9.55 -0.87 -4.49
CA SER A 246 -10.51 0.21 -4.64
C SER A 246 -9.80 1.55 -4.81
N ALA A 247 -10.35 2.42 -5.64
CA ALA A 247 -9.88 3.78 -5.76
C ALA A 247 -11.03 4.78 -5.76
N ASN A 248 -10.80 5.94 -5.15
CA ASN A 248 -11.70 7.07 -5.17
C ASN A 248 -10.99 8.27 -5.79
N SER A 249 -11.63 8.92 -6.76
CA SER A 249 -11.09 10.11 -7.42
C SER A 249 -9.71 9.91 -8.05
N LEU A 250 -9.47 8.69 -8.55
CA LEU A 250 -8.24 8.38 -9.27
C LEU A 250 -8.33 8.91 -10.70
N ARG A 251 -7.29 9.58 -11.15
CA ARG A 251 -7.20 10.15 -12.50
C ARG A 251 -6.09 9.45 -13.28
N GLY A 252 -6.35 9.18 -14.55
CA GLY A 252 -5.34 8.72 -15.49
C GLY A 252 -4.87 9.91 -16.30
N ILE A 253 -3.59 10.24 -16.21
CA ILE A 253 -2.98 11.18 -17.15
C ILE A 253 -2.66 10.38 -18.41
N ASP A 254 -2.89 10.99 -19.58
CA ASP A 254 -2.73 10.39 -20.91
C ASP A 254 -1.56 9.38 -20.95
N PHE A 255 -1.92 8.11 -21.14
CA PHE A 255 -1.01 6.97 -21.10
C PHE A 255 0.08 7.07 -22.19
N SER A 256 0.08 8.08 -23.06
CA SER A 256 1.11 8.24 -24.10
C SER A 256 2.45 8.82 -23.62
N LEU A 257 2.55 9.43 -22.43
CA LEU A 257 3.77 10.09 -21.97
C LEU A 257 4.77 9.12 -21.30
N THR A 258 5.57 8.44 -22.16
CA THR A 258 6.98 7.95 -22.10
C THR A 258 7.77 7.74 -20.79
N ALA A 259 7.25 8.02 -19.60
CA ALA A 259 8.00 7.99 -18.35
C ALA A 259 8.23 6.57 -17.78
N ASP A 260 7.43 5.59 -18.19
CA ASP A 260 7.41 4.25 -17.58
C ASP A 260 7.48 3.11 -18.61
N ASP A 261 8.24 3.31 -19.68
CA ASP A 261 8.49 2.28 -20.68
C ASP A 261 9.06 1.00 -20.05
N GLU A 262 9.86 1.12 -18.98
CA GLU A 262 10.38 -0.03 -18.24
C GLU A 262 9.25 -0.86 -17.62
N LEU A 263 8.37 -0.23 -16.83
CA LEU A 263 7.21 -0.91 -16.21
C LEU A 263 6.26 -1.51 -17.26
N ARG A 264 6.12 -0.84 -18.41
CA ARG A 264 5.30 -1.34 -19.52
C ARG A 264 5.93 -2.51 -20.27
N SER A 265 7.26 -2.50 -20.41
CA SER A 265 8.03 -3.52 -21.10
C SER A 265 8.12 -4.82 -20.29
N MET A 266 7.86 -4.75 -18.98
CA MET A 266 7.81 -5.94 -18.14
C MET A 266 6.72 -6.87 -18.66
N ALA A 267 7.12 -8.13 -18.90
CA ALA A 267 6.21 -9.17 -19.36
C ALA A 267 4.96 -9.15 -18.48
N PRO A 268 3.74 -9.18 -19.07
CA PRO A 268 2.52 -8.99 -18.32
C PRO A 268 2.39 -10.10 -17.27
N THR A 269 2.68 -9.76 -16.02
CA THR A 269 2.27 -10.56 -14.88
C THR A 269 0.75 -10.45 -14.80
N SER A 270 0.07 -11.60 -14.83
CA SER A 270 -1.37 -11.63 -14.59
C SER A 270 -1.66 -11.10 -13.20
N TYR A 271 -2.62 -10.20 -13.09
CA TYR A 271 -3.09 -9.70 -11.80
C TYR A 271 -3.98 -10.76 -11.15
N ASN A 272 -3.68 -11.11 -9.90
CA ASN A 272 -4.48 -12.03 -9.07
C ASN A 272 -5.73 -11.35 -8.45
N VAL A 273 -6.09 -10.18 -8.99
CA VAL A 273 -7.12 -9.31 -8.42
C VAL A 273 -8.50 -9.80 -8.84
N SER A 274 -9.33 -10.05 -7.83
CA SER A 274 -10.71 -10.51 -7.98
C SER A 274 -11.74 -9.38 -7.92
N ARG A 275 -11.37 -8.22 -7.38
CA ARG A 275 -12.26 -7.08 -7.19
C ARG A 275 -11.55 -5.78 -7.56
N LEU A 276 -12.16 -5.02 -8.47
CA LEU A 276 -11.78 -3.67 -8.85
C LEU A 276 -12.98 -2.73 -8.65
N GLU A 277 -12.79 -1.70 -7.85
CA GLU A 277 -13.81 -0.67 -7.61
C GLU A 277 -13.22 0.71 -7.81
N PHE A 278 -13.81 1.51 -8.70
CA PHE A 278 -13.41 2.88 -8.96
C PHE A 278 -14.61 3.79 -8.73
N THR A 279 -14.47 4.73 -7.81
CA THR A 279 -15.51 5.69 -7.45
C THR A 279 -15.05 7.08 -7.81
N HIS A 280 -15.90 7.85 -8.49
CA HIS A 280 -15.57 9.22 -8.90
C HIS A 280 -14.24 9.34 -9.67
N SER A 281 -13.88 8.33 -10.46
CA SER A 281 -12.58 8.27 -11.14
C SER A 281 -12.70 8.72 -12.60
N ASP A 282 -11.58 9.18 -13.17
CA ASP A 282 -11.45 9.61 -14.57
C ASP A 282 -10.25 8.88 -15.18
N LEU A 283 -10.45 7.61 -15.55
CA LEU A 283 -9.42 6.74 -16.13
C LEU A 283 -9.66 6.57 -17.63
N ASP A 284 -8.60 6.64 -18.42
CA ASP A 284 -8.68 6.37 -19.86
C ASP A 284 -9.20 4.96 -20.14
N SER A 285 -10.11 4.86 -21.11
CA SER A 285 -10.74 3.60 -21.50
C SER A 285 -9.75 2.57 -22.03
N SER A 286 -8.73 3.01 -22.80
CA SER A 286 -7.68 2.14 -23.33
C SER A 286 -6.78 1.61 -22.21
N PHE A 287 -6.48 2.47 -21.23
CA PHE A 287 -5.75 2.05 -20.04
C PHE A 287 -6.54 1.03 -19.21
N LEU A 288 -7.83 1.27 -18.97
CA LEU A 288 -8.69 0.31 -18.28
C LEU A 288 -8.81 -1.02 -19.05
N GLU A 289 -8.94 -0.98 -20.38
CA GLU A 289 -8.91 -2.18 -21.22
C GLU A 289 -7.61 -2.98 -21.01
N TRP A 290 -6.47 -2.29 -20.96
CA TRP A 290 -5.18 -2.91 -20.69
C TRP A 290 -5.11 -3.54 -19.28
N VAL A 291 -5.64 -2.86 -18.26
CA VAL A 291 -5.72 -3.40 -16.89
C VAL A 291 -6.59 -4.66 -16.86
N ILE A 292 -7.80 -4.57 -17.44
CA ILE A 292 -8.77 -5.66 -17.49
C ILE A 292 -8.17 -6.88 -18.22
N GLY A 293 -7.42 -6.66 -19.31
CA GLY A 293 -6.73 -7.72 -20.05
C GLY A 293 -5.78 -8.56 -19.20
N ARG A 294 -5.30 -8.02 -18.07
CA ARG A 294 -4.37 -8.67 -17.15
C ARG A 294 -5.04 -9.31 -15.94
N CYS A 295 -6.29 -8.98 -15.64
CA CYS A 295 -7.03 -9.56 -14.51
C CYS A 295 -7.66 -10.91 -14.89
N LYS A 296 -6.98 -12.02 -14.58
CA LYS A 296 -7.47 -13.37 -14.95
C LYS A 296 -8.52 -13.96 -13.99
N ALA A 297 -8.67 -13.37 -12.81
CA ALA A 297 -9.58 -13.83 -11.76
C ALA A 297 -10.65 -12.79 -11.38
N LEU A 298 -10.91 -11.80 -12.25
CA LEU A 298 -11.81 -10.69 -11.95
C LEU A 298 -13.26 -11.16 -11.80
N LYS A 299 -13.82 -10.99 -10.60
CA LYS A 299 -15.21 -11.32 -10.25
C LYS A 299 -16.08 -10.08 -10.12
N VAL A 300 -15.55 -9.00 -9.57
CA VAL A 300 -16.30 -7.76 -9.34
C VAL A 300 -15.61 -6.61 -10.03
N PHE A 301 -16.31 -5.93 -10.93
CA PHE A 301 -15.86 -4.69 -11.55
C PHE A 301 -16.91 -3.60 -11.35
N ARG A 302 -16.52 -2.53 -10.65
CA ARG A 302 -17.35 -1.34 -10.45
C ARG A 302 -16.59 -0.11 -10.93
N TYR A 303 -17.21 0.68 -11.78
CA TYR A 303 -16.65 1.92 -12.27
C TYR A 303 -17.71 3.01 -12.27
N GLN A 304 -17.47 4.04 -11.47
CA GLN A 304 -18.27 5.26 -11.43
C GLN A 304 -17.44 6.40 -12.01
N ASN A 305 -17.79 6.80 -13.23
CA ASN A 305 -17.20 7.92 -13.93
C ASN A 305 -17.58 9.26 -13.26
N GLY A 306 -16.61 10.15 -13.16
CA GLY A 306 -16.82 11.54 -12.75
C GLY A 306 -15.87 11.94 -11.63
N ALA A 307 -14.73 12.52 -12.01
CA ALA A 307 -13.82 13.18 -11.06
C ALA A 307 -14.42 14.50 -10.56
N MET A 308 -13.83 15.06 -9.49
CA MET A 308 -14.25 16.35 -8.94
C MET A 308 -14.11 17.53 -9.91
N HIS A 309 -13.35 17.37 -10.99
CA HIS A 309 -13.03 18.39 -11.99
C HIS A 309 -13.37 17.87 -13.40
N GLU A 310 -13.52 18.78 -14.37
CA GLU A 310 -13.87 18.48 -15.77
C GLU A 310 -13.18 17.19 -16.26
N SER A 311 -13.96 16.18 -16.67
CA SER A 311 -13.40 14.91 -17.15
C SER A 311 -12.61 15.15 -18.44
N PHE A 312 -11.35 14.71 -18.44
CA PHE A 312 -10.47 14.81 -19.61
C PHE A 312 -10.45 13.50 -20.40
N ALA A 313 -10.79 12.38 -19.77
CA ALA A 313 -10.86 11.10 -20.44
C ALA A 313 -12.26 10.85 -21.03
N ARG A 314 -12.31 10.34 -22.25
CA ARG A 314 -13.58 9.96 -22.87
C ARG A 314 -14.11 8.70 -22.19
N TYR A 315 -15.16 8.84 -21.39
CA TYR A 315 -15.89 7.69 -20.86
C TYR A 315 -16.51 6.88 -22.00
N ASP A 316 -15.99 5.67 -22.25
CA ASP A 316 -16.51 4.72 -23.23
C ASP A 316 -16.94 3.40 -22.56
N PRO A 317 -18.17 3.32 -22.05
CA PRO A 317 -18.67 2.10 -21.42
C PRO A 317 -18.77 0.92 -22.39
N ARG A 318 -18.87 1.16 -23.71
CA ARG A 318 -18.98 0.07 -24.70
C ARG A 318 -17.63 -0.61 -24.89
N ALA A 319 -16.56 0.17 -24.99
CA ALA A 319 -15.19 -0.35 -25.04
C ALA A 319 -14.87 -1.14 -23.76
N LEU A 320 -15.22 -0.61 -22.59
CA LEU A 320 -15.03 -1.32 -21.31
C LEU A 320 -15.80 -2.66 -21.24
N ILE A 321 -17.07 -2.68 -21.66
CA ILE A 321 -17.86 -3.91 -21.72
C ILE A 321 -17.21 -4.92 -22.69
N ALA A 322 -16.75 -4.48 -23.85
CA ALA A 322 -16.08 -5.34 -24.81
C ALA A 322 -14.78 -5.94 -24.24
N ALA A 323 -13.99 -5.14 -23.53
CA ALA A 323 -12.78 -5.59 -22.84
C ALA A 323 -13.11 -6.64 -21.76
N LEU A 324 -14.13 -6.40 -20.93
CA LEU A 324 -14.58 -7.34 -19.90
C LEU A 324 -15.09 -8.65 -20.48
N ILE A 325 -15.87 -8.61 -21.56
CA ILE A 325 -16.36 -9.82 -22.24
C ILE A 325 -15.17 -10.62 -22.80
N SER A 326 -14.21 -9.94 -23.41
CA SER A 326 -13.07 -10.60 -24.06
C SER A 326 -12.11 -11.24 -23.06
N ASN A 327 -11.94 -10.64 -21.87
CA ASN A 327 -10.89 -11.04 -20.92
C ASN A 327 -11.40 -11.70 -19.64
N CYS A 328 -12.62 -11.39 -19.21
CA CYS A 328 -13.15 -11.76 -17.89
C CYS A 328 -14.56 -12.38 -17.95
N SER A 329 -15.12 -12.67 -19.12
CA SER A 329 -16.51 -13.18 -19.25
C SER A 329 -16.81 -14.45 -18.45
N GLN A 330 -15.82 -15.30 -18.23
CA GLN A 330 -15.97 -16.56 -17.49
C GLN A 330 -15.91 -16.37 -15.97
N THR A 331 -15.28 -15.30 -15.50
CA THR A 331 -15.03 -15.07 -14.06
C THR A 331 -15.88 -13.95 -13.48
N LEU A 332 -16.36 -13.03 -14.32
CA LEU A 332 -17.09 -11.84 -13.88
C LEU A 332 -18.47 -12.22 -13.34
N GLU A 333 -18.68 -11.93 -12.07
CA GLU A 333 -19.91 -12.17 -11.32
C GLU A 333 -20.72 -10.86 -11.13
N GLU A 334 -20.05 -9.69 -11.08
CA GLU A 334 -20.71 -8.40 -10.86
C GLU A 334 -20.12 -7.29 -11.72
N LEU A 335 -20.99 -6.53 -12.40
CA LEU A 335 -20.63 -5.35 -13.19
C LEU A 335 -21.49 -4.14 -12.79
N VAL A 336 -20.85 -3.04 -12.42
CA VAL A 336 -21.54 -1.77 -12.15
C VAL A 336 -20.84 -0.66 -12.91
N LEU A 337 -21.56 0.01 -13.83
CA LEU A 337 -21.06 1.16 -14.57
C LEU A 337 -21.99 2.36 -14.32
N VAL A 338 -21.46 3.42 -13.72
CA VAL A 338 -22.24 4.62 -13.39
C VAL A 338 -21.59 5.83 -14.04
N ASP A 339 -22.37 6.58 -14.82
CA ASP A 339 -21.98 7.88 -15.34
C ASP A 339 -22.70 8.97 -14.54
N LEU A 340 -21.93 9.78 -13.82
CA LEU A 340 -22.46 10.91 -13.06
C LEU A 340 -22.71 12.14 -13.92
N GLU A 341 -22.08 12.26 -15.08
CA GLU A 341 -22.23 13.41 -16.00
C GLU A 341 -23.53 13.35 -16.82
N GLY A 342 -24.34 12.31 -16.58
CA GLY A 342 -25.75 12.29 -16.96
C GLY A 342 -26.04 11.85 -18.40
N SER A 343 -25.05 11.34 -19.13
CA SER A 343 -25.24 10.96 -20.53
C SER A 343 -25.45 9.46 -20.76
N ASN A 344 -24.87 8.58 -19.93
CA ASN A 344 -24.93 7.12 -20.15
C ASN A 344 -24.92 6.28 -18.86
N ARG A 345 -26.09 6.10 -18.20
CA ARG A 345 -26.19 5.16 -17.06
C ARG A 345 -26.46 3.72 -17.51
N VAL A 346 -25.59 2.78 -17.14
CA VAL A 346 -25.75 1.34 -17.42
C VAL A 346 -25.48 0.52 -16.16
N SER A 347 -26.54 0.17 -15.41
CA SER A 347 -26.41 -0.77 -14.29
C SER A 347 -26.82 -2.18 -14.73
N LEU A 348 -25.89 -3.13 -14.68
CA LEU A 348 -26.10 -4.53 -15.06
C LEU A 348 -25.69 -5.45 -13.90
N SER A 349 -26.60 -5.69 -12.96
CA SER A 349 -26.38 -6.73 -11.94
C SER A 349 -26.61 -8.12 -12.55
N LEU A 350 -25.52 -8.77 -12.97
CA LEU A 350 -25.55 -10.17 -13.39
C LEU A 350 -25.63 -11.06 -12.15
N ARG A 351 -26.84 -11.35 -11.65
CA ARG A 351 -26.98 -12.42 -10.65
C ARG A 351 -26.78 -13.76 -11.36
N THR A 352 -25.57 -14.31 -11.28
CA THR A 352 -25.36 -15.72 -11.62
C THR A 352 -26.23 -16.56 -10.68
N ARG A 353 -27.11 -17.40 -11.26
CA ARG A 353 -27.88 -18.35 -10.46
C ARG A 353 -26.90 -19.26 -9.73
N PRO A 354 -27.10 -19.57 -8.43
CA PRO A 354 -26.30 -20.59 -7.78
C PRO A 354 -26.44 -21.88 -8.59
N THR A 355 -25.30 -22.38 -9.07
CA THR A 355 -25.23 -23.73 -9.63
C THR A 355 -25.36 -24.69 -8.47
N ASP A 356 -26.55 -25.22 -8.25
CA ASP A 356 -26.78 -26.37 -7.37
C ASP A 356 -26.00 -27.56 -7.96
N ASN A 357 -24.90 -27.94 -7.31
CA ASN A 357 -24.18 -29.20 -7.54
C ASN A 357 -23.84 -29.83 -6.19
#